data_AF-A0A529KUU0-F1
#
_entry.id   AF-A0A529KUU0-F1
#
_cell.length_a   1.000
_cell.length_b   1.000
_cell.length_c   1.000
_cell.angle_alpha   90.00
_cell.angle_beta   90.00
_cell.angle_gamma   90.00
#
_symmetry.space_group_name_H-M   'P 1'
#
loop_
_entity.id
_entity.type
_entity.pdbx_description
1 polymer ?
#
loop_
_entity_poly.entity_id
_entity_poly.type
_entity_poly.pdbx_seq_one_letter_code
_entity_poly.pdbx_strand_id
1 'polypeptide(L)'
;LKTLGEDETLLVQSGKPVGVFRTHKDAPRVLIANSNLVPHWANWEKFNELDRKGLMMYGQMTAGSWIYIGTQGIVQGTYETFVEAGRQHYGGNLKGKWILT
;
A
#
# COMPACT_ATOMS: atom_id res chain seq x y z
N LEU A 1 -4.38 -8.55 17.51
CA LEU A 1 -5.45 -7.54 17.51
C LEU A 1 -6.52 -7.81 18.57
N LYS A 2 -6.99 -9.05 18.77
CA LYS A 2 -8.08 -9.40 19.71
C LYS A 2 -7.93 -8.90 21.16
N THR A 3 -6.70 -8.61 21.61
CA THR A 3 -6.38 -8.23 22.99
C THR A 3 -5.81 -6.81 23.12
N LEU A 4 -5.81 -6.00 22.05
CA LEU A 4 -5.25 -4.65 22.07
C LEU A 4 -6.19 -3.70 22.82
N GLY A 5 -5.68 -2.97 23.82
CA GLY A 5 -6.45 -2.00 24.60
C GLY A 5 -6.87 -0.77 23.80
N GLU A 6 -7.90 -0.06 24.30
CA GLU A 6 -8.44 1.16 23.66
C GLU A 6 -7.45 2.33 23.67
N ASP A 7 -6.48 2.35 24.57
CA ASP A 7 -5.43 3.36 24.67
C ASP A 7 -4.05 2.81 24.30
N GLU A 8 -3.99 1.70 23.54
CA GLU A 8 -2.75 1.09 23.08
C GLU A 8 -2.60 1.19 21.56
N THR A 9 -1.36 1.15 21.07
CA THR A 9 -1.03 1.15 19.65
C THR A 9 -0.08 -0.02 19.34
N LEU A 10 -0.45 -0.85 18.36
CA LEU A 10 0.40 -1.90 17.81
C LEU A 10 1.34 -1.31 16.74
N LEU A 11 2.62 -1.66 16.82
CA LEU A 11 3.61 -1.38 15.78
C LEU A 11 3.81 -2.62 14.90
N VAL A 12 3.64 -2.44 13.59
CA VAL A 12 3.92 -3.46 12.57
C VAL A 12 5.11 -2.99 11.72
N GLN A 13 6.19 -3.78 11.73
CA GLN A 13 7.39 -3.53 10.95
C GLN A 13 7.50 -4.62 9.87
N SER A 14 7.42 -4.22 8.59
CA SER A 14 7.42 -5.13 7.44
C SER A 14 6.56 -6.38 7.66
N GLY A 15 5.28 -6.17 8.00
CA GLY A 15 4.31 -7.24 8.24
C GLY A 15 4.40 -7.97 9.58
N LYS A 16 5.42 -7.69 10.39
CA LYS A 16 5.62 -8.35 11.69
C LYS A 16 5.13 -7.47 12.85
N PRO A 17 4.32 -7.99 13.80
CA PRO A 17 3.97 -7.27 15.02
C PRO A 17 5.19 -7.22 15.96
N VAL A 18 5.77 -6.03 16.16
CA VAL A 18 7.05 -5.88 16.89
C VAL A 18 6.91 -5.26 18.28
N GLY A 19 5.78 -4.63 18.59
CA GLY A 19 5.56 -4.06 19.91
C GLY A 19 4.18 -3.45 20.08
N VAL A 20 3.75 -3.34 21.33
CA VAL A 20 2.52 -2.63 21.74
C VAL A 20 2.93 -1.60 22.78
N PHE A 21 2.47 -0.37 22.60
CA PHE A 21 2.75 0.74 23.53
C PHE A 21 1.46 1.43 23.91
N ARG A 22 1.38 1.88 25.16
CA ARG A 22 0.30 2.76 25.60
C ARG A 22 0.46 4.13 24.95
N THR A 23 -0.62 4.61 24.35
CA THR A 23 -0.76 5.93 23.73
C THR A 23 -1.97 6.63 24.36
N HIS A 24 -3.05 6.85 23.60
CA HIS A 24 -4.32 7.40 24.08
C HIS A 24 -5.46 6.97 23.15
N LYS A 25 -6.71 7.21 23.55
CA LYS A 25 -7.89 6.73 22.82
C LYS A 25 -8.01 7.29 21.41
N ASP A 26 -7.64 8.56 21.20
CA ASP A 26 -7.70 9.20 19.88
C ASP A 26 -6.49 8.89 18.98
N ALA A 27 -5.51 8.12 19.46
CA ALA A 27 -4.37 7.71 18.65
C ALA A 27 -4.73 6.56 17.69
N PRO A 28 -3.99 6.39 16.58
CA PRO A 28 -4.13 5.19 15.76
C PRO A 28 -3.90 3.91 16.55
N ARG A 29 -4.77 2.91 16.36
CA ARG A 29 -4.62 1.58 17.01
C ARG A 29 -3.49 0.76 16.41
N VAL A 30 -3.12 1.02 15.16
CA VAL A 30 -2.02 0.34 14.47
C VAL A 30 -1.21 1.36 13.68
N LEU A 31 0.10 1.32 13.83
CA LEU A 31 1.06 2.03 13.00
C LEU A 31 1.89 1.02 12.21
N ILE A 32 2.01 1.23 10.91
CA ILE A 32 2.62 0.27 9.99
C ILE A 32 3.74 0.96 9.21
N ALA A 33 4.92 0.37 9.22
CA ALA A 33 6.03 0.76 8.37
C ALA A 33 6.56 -0.48 7.63
N ASN A 34 6.27 -0.56 6.33
CA ASN A 34 6.63 -1.72 5.50
C ASN A 34 7.68 -1.34 4.46
N SER A 35 8.62 -2.26 4.20
CA SER A 35 9.53 -2.23 3.04
C SER A 35 10.50 -1.04 2.95
N ASN A 36 10.59 -0.20 3.99
CA ASN A 36 11.51 0.92 4.02
C ASN A 36 12.96 0.44 4.16
N LEU A 37 13.85 0.94 3.30
CA LEU A 37 15.30 0.75 3.36
C LEU A 37 15.99 2.11 3.26
N VAL A 38 17.14 2.24 3.92
CA VAL A 38 17.98 3.43 3.76
C VAL A 38 18.39 3.56 2.27
N PRO A 39 18.36 4.75 1.64
CA PRO A 39 18.37 4.89 0.19
C PRO A 39 19.52 4.18 -0.54
N HIS A 40 20.72 4.17 0.03
CA HIS A 40 21.88 3.48 -0.54
C HIS A 40 21.62 1.97 -0.75
N TRP A 41 20.73 1.37 0.04
CA TRP A 41 20.38 -0.04 0.00
C TRP A 41 18.97 -0.30 -0.53
N ALA A 42 18.25 0.72 -1.00
CA ALA A 42 16.88 0.60 -1.46
C ALA A 42 16.78 0.01 -2.88
N ASN A 43 17.24 -1.24 -3.02
CA ASN A 43 17.21 -2.02 -4.26
C ASN A 43 16.70 -3.45 -4.03
N TRP A 44 16.36 -4.14 -5.11
CA TRP A 44 15.80 -5.49 -5.06
C TRP A 44 16.80 -6.52 -4.57
N GLU A 45 18.10 -6.37 -4.85
CA GLU A 45 19.14 -7.28 -4.39
C GLU A 45 19.18 -7.31 -2.86
N LYS A 46 19.25 -6.15 -2.21
CA LYS A 46 19.22 -6.07 -0.75
C LYS A 46 17.88 -6.50 -0.18
N PHE A 47 16.76 -6.10 -0.80
CA PHE A 47 15.43 -6.54 -0.39
C PHE A 47 15.36 -8.07 -0.32
N ASN A 48 15.76 -8.76 -1.41
CA ASN A 48 15.73 -10.22 -1.52
C ASN A 48 16.75 -10.91 -0.58
N GLU A 49 17.88 -10.25 -0.29
CA GLU A 49 18.81 -10.71 0.75
C GLU A 49 18.15 -10.73 2.14
N LEU A 50 17.42 -9.67 2.50
CA LEU A 50 16.74 -9.55 3.79
C LEU A 50 15.49 -10.44 3.87
N ASP A 51 14.74 -10.58 2.78
CA ASP A 51 13.58 -11.47 2.69
C ASP A 51 13.99 -12.94 2.92
N ARG A 52 15.07 -13.39 2.30
CA ARG A 52 15.64 -14.74 2.55
C ARG A 52 16.09 -14.97 3.99
N LYS A 53 16.36 -13.90 4.74
CA LYS A 53 16.67 -13.94 6.18
C LYS A 53 15.42 -13.84 7.05
N GLY A 54 14.22 -13.72 6.47
CA GLY A 54 12.97 -13.49 7.17
C GLY A 54 12.85 -12.10 7.79
N LEU A 55 13.61 -11.12 7.27
CA LEU A 55 13.70 -9.76 7.81
C LEU A 55 12.93 -8.73 6.97
N MET A 56 12.29 -9.15 5.89
CA MET A 56 11.61 -8.24 4.97
C MET A 56 10.29 -8.80 4.47
N MET A 57 9.38 -7.89 4.12
CA MET A 57 8.11 -8.17 3.47
C MET A 57 7.84 -7.03 2.48
N TYR A 58 7.30 -7.34 1.31
CA TYR A 58 6.86 -6.33 0.34
C TYR A 58 5.43 -5.91 0.66
N GLY A 59 5.24 -4.66 1.10
CA GLY A 59 3.94 -4.15 1.50
C GLY A 59 3.04 -3.70 0.35
N GLN A 60 3.61 -3.49 -0.84
CA GLN A 60 2.94 -2.79 -1.94
C GLN A 60 2.31 -1.49 -1.41
N MET A 61 1.12 -1.09 -1.87
CA MET A 61 0.38 0.06 -1.34
C MET A 61 -0.67 -0.40 -0.32
N THR A 62 -1.64 -1.20 -0.76
CA THR A 62 -2.83 -1.57 0.05
C THR A 62 -2.79 -2.97 0.64
N ALA A 63 -1.85 -3.81 0.21
CA ALA A 63 -1.68 -5.17 0.71
C ALA A 63 -1.18 -5.17 2.16
N GLY A 64 -0.05 -4.53 2.43
CA GLY A 64 0.56 -4.46 3.76
C GLY A 64 -0.14 -3.51 4.74
N SER A 65 -1.12 -2.73 4.27
CA SER A 65 -1.92 -1.79 5.06
C SER A 65 -3.39 -2.22 5.22
N TRP A 66 -3.73 -3.42 4.73
CA TRP A 66 -5.00 -4.10 4.97
C TRP A 66 -6.24 -3.34 4.48
N ILE A 67 -6.13 -2.72 3.30
CA ILE A 67 -7.24 -2.00 2.67
C ILE A 67 -7.40 -2.33 1.18
N TYR A 68 -6.87 -3.48 0.74
CA TYR A 68 -7.08 -3.97 -0.61
C TYR A 68 -8.51 -4.48 -0.79
N ILE A 69 -9.21 -3.98 -1.81
CA ILE A 69 -10.61 -4.30 -2.12
C ILE A 69 -10.77 -4.96 -3.50
N GLY A 70 -9.75 -5.69 -3.95
CA GLY A 70 -9.75 -6.28 -5.29
C GLY A 70 -9.49 -5.26 -6.39
N THR A 71 -9.88 -5.62 -7.62
CA THR A 71 -9.71 -4.77 -8.81
C THR A 71 -10.52 -3.46 -8.72
N GLN A 72 -11.59 -3.43 -7.93
CA GLN A 72 -12.42 -2.23 -7.72
C GLN A 72 -11.61 -1.05 -7.19
N GLY A 73 -10.55 -1.30 -6.41
CA GLY A 73 -9.71 -0.25 -5.84
C GLY A 73 -8.98 0.61 -6.87
N ILE A 74 -8.79 0.14 -8.11
CA ILE A 74 -8.11 0.90 -9.17
C ILE A 74 -9.00 1.19 -10.39
N VAL A 75 -10.09 0.46 -10.58
CA VAL A 75 -10.97 0.61 -11.76
C VAL A 75 -11.44 2.05 -11.98
N GLN A 76 -11.81 2.78 -10.91
CA GLN A 76 -12.19 4.19 -11.05
C GLN A 76 -11.01 5.04 -11.56
N GLY A 77 -9.82 4.87 -11.00
CA GLY A 77 -8.63 5.61 -11.44
C GLY A 77 -8.27 5.32 -12.90
N THR A 78 -8.34 4.05 -13.30
CA THR A 78 -8.13 3.64 -14.70
C THR A 78 -9.18 4.23 -15.63
N TYR A 79 -10.46 4.20 -15.23
CA TYR A 79 -11.55 4.83 -15.97
C TYR A 79 -11.32 6.34 -16.15
N GLU A 80 -11.04 7.06 -15.06
CA GLU A 80 -10.81 8.52 -15.11
C GLU A 80 -9.59 8.86 -15.96
N THR A 81 -8.54 8.04 -15.93
CA THR A 81 -7.37 8.24 -16.79
C THR A 81 -7.74 8.18 -18.27
N PHE A 82 -8.52 7.18 -18.68
CA PHE A 82 -8.96 7.07 -20.07
C PHE A 82 -9.96 8.16 -20.44
N VAL A 83 -10.92 8.48 -19.58
CA VAL A 83 -11.87 9.56 -19.82
C VAL A 83 -11.14 10.88 -20.01
N GLU A 84 -10.15 11.17 -19.18
CA GLU A 84 -9.36 12.40 -19.27
C GLU A 84 -8.50 12.43 -20.54
N ALA A 85 -7.83 11.33 -20.88
CA ALA A 85 -7.15 11.21 -22.19
C ALA A 85 -8.14 11.43 -23.36
N GLY A 86 -9.37 10.92 -23.22
CA GLY A 86 -10.47 11.17 -24.15
C GLY A 86 -10.83 12.65 -24.29
N ARG A 87 -10.93 13.38 -23.18
CA ARG A 87 -11.18 14.83 -23.17
C ARG A 87 -10.06 15.60 -23.88
N GLN A 88 -8.80 15.28 -23.57
CA GLN A 88 -7.64 16.00 -24.10
C GLN A 88 -7.35 15.72 -25.58
N HIS A 89 -7.57 14.48 -26.06
CA HIS A 89 -7.14 14.07 -27.40
C HIS A 89 -8.28 13.79 -28.39
N TYR A 90 -9.50 13.57 -27.91
CA TYR A 90 -10.63 13.11 -28.74
C TYR A 90 -11.94 13.86 -28.45
N GLY A 91 -11.85 15.08 -27.90
CA GLY A 91 -13.03 15.92 -27.61
C GLY A 91 -14.00 15.28 -26.61
N GLY A 92 -13.51 14.40 -25.74
CA GLY A 92 -14.30 13.70 -24.73
C GLY A 92 -15.03 12.45 -25.22
N ASN A 93 -14.89 12.06 -26.49
CA ASN A 93 -15.61 10.93 -27.06
C ASN A 93 -14.66 9.81 -27.52
N LEU A 94 -14.64 8.71 -26.77
CA LEU A 94 -13.86 7.51 -27.10
C LEU A 94 -14.61 6.49 -27.96
N LYS A 95 -15.85 6.77 -28.40
CA LYS A 95 -16.60 5.87 -29.27
C LYS A 95 -15.86 5.67 -30.60
N GLY A 96 -15.71 4.41 -31.02
CA GLY A 96 -14.98 4.05 -32.24
C GLY A 96 -13.46 4.14 -32.11
N LYS A 97 -12.93 4.36 -30.91
CA LYS A 97 -11.51 4.23 -30.57
C LYS A 97 -11.27 2.89 -29.87
N TRP A 98 -10.05 2.41 -29.93
CA TRP A 98 -9.59 1.22 -29.22
C TRP A 98 -8.32 1.57 -28.45
N ILE A 99 -8.17 0.97 -27.27
CA ILE A 99 -7.00 1.14 -26.42
C ILE A 99 -6.28 -0.21 -26.43
N LEU A 100 -4.99 -0.20 -26.75
CA LEU A 100 -4.10 -1.34 -26.64
C LEU A 100 -3.21 -1.14 -25.42
N THR A 101 -3.11 -2.16 -24.58
CA THR A 101 -2.26 -2.20 -23.38
C THR A 101 -1.70 -3.60 -23.17
#